data_AF-A0AA88YH93-F1
#
_entry.id   AF-A0AA88YH93-F1
#
_cell.length_a   1.000
_cell.length_b   1.000
_cell.length_c   1.000
_cell.angle_alpha   90.00
_cell.angle_beta   90.00
_cell.angle_gamma   90.00
#
_symmetry.space_group_name_H-M   'P 1'
#
loop_
_entity.id
_entity.type
_entity.pdbx_description
1 polymer ?
#
loop_
_entity_poly.entity_id
_entity_poly.type
_entity_poly.pdbx_seq_one_letter_code
_entity_poly.pdbx_strand_id
1 'polypeptide(L)'
;FLGRRYVKDNDYSAIVIYDNNGYIAGIQAGIPNDLKPGYPSAFLKNHPFVLDGDKYYITAYFVKPSLICGDGRSANDYSSQGTGTDLYLQNSTNPLAATMIPHQESSINKTDWVKGKCFAAMGVHYWYNTRLDMPCEEFFPMFLLYNGGVLNAFGWAFQGDLTSPRVEHPPQNVISQFMDPVPSCLYKAGTLSTLHIYVNGSPQTDLFCT
;
A
#
# COMPACT_ATOMS: atom_id res chain seq x y z
N PHE A 1 -10.45 -9.04 6.38
CA PHE A 1 -10.27 -7.62 6.72
C PHE A 1 -11.14 -7.30 7.93
N LEU A 2 -10.95 -6.14 8.56
CA LEU A 2 -11.78 -5.65 9.67
C LEU A 2 -12.41 -4.30 9.27
N GLY A 3 -13.59 -4.01 9.82
CA GLY A 3 -14.32 -2.76 9.60
C GLY A 3 -15.37 -2.83 8.50
N ARG A 4 -16.00 -1.68 8.24
CA ARG A 4 -17.03 -1.50 7.22
C ARG A 4 -16.43 -0.85 5.99
N ARG A 5 -16.60 -1.45 4.81
CA ARG A 5 -16.11 -0.90 3.54
C ARG A 5 -17.07 0.13 2.98
N TYR A 6 -16.52 1.20 2.44
CA TYR A 6 -17.21 2.12 1.53
C TYR A 6 -16.54 2.06 0.16
N VAL A 7 -17.32 1.66 -0.84
CA VAL A 7 -16.91 1.62 -2.24
C VAL A 7 -17.62 2.76 -2.97
N LYS A 8 -16.85 3.67 -3.54
CA LYS A 8 -17.40 4.82 -4.27
C LYS A 8 -17.55 4.47 -5.75
N ASP A 9 -18.73 4.71 -6.31
CA ASP A 9 -19.03 4.55 -7.75
C ASP A 9 -18.69 3.16 -8.31
N ASN A 10 -18.82 2.10 -7.49
CA ASN A 10 -18.45 0.73 -7.84
C ASN A 10 -16.99 0.55 -8.29
N ASP A 11 -16.10 1.48 -7.90
CA ASP A 11 -14.67 1.40 -8.15
C ASP A 11 -13.93 0.86 -6.92
N TYR A 12 -13.32 -0.31 -7.08
CA TYR A 12 -12.65 -1.05 -6.03
C TYR A 12 -11.14 -0.71 -5.91
N SER A 13 -10.61 0.20 -6.75
CA SER A 13 -9.20 0.63 -6.67
C SER A 13 -8.84 1.33 -5.36
N ALA A 14 -9.81 2.03 -4.75
CA ALA A 14 -9.65 2.74 -3.48
C ALA A 14 -10.92 2.61 -2.63
N ILE A 15 -10.85 1.77 -1.61
CA ILE A 15 -11.97 1.43 -0.72
C ILE A 15 -11.62 1.93 0.67
N VAL A 16 -12.43 2.82 1.22
CA VAL A 16 -12.23 3.32 2.58
C VAL A 16 -12.82 2.32 3.57
N ILE A 17 -12.07 2.01 4.63
CA ILE A 17 -12.54 1.17 5.73
C ILE A 17 -12.88 2.07 6.91
N TYR A 18 -14.03 1.86 7.53
CA TYR A 18 -14.47 2.53 8.74
C TYR A 18 -14.48 1.57 9.94
N ASP A 19 -14.16 2.09 11.12
CA ASP A 19 -14.39 1.39 12.38
C ASP A 19 -15.87 1.33 12.76
N ASN A 20 -16.17 0.66 13.88
CA ASN A 20 -17.53 0.45 14.36
C ASN A 20 -18.29 1.76 14.68
N ASN A 21 -17.57 2.86 14.94
CA ASN A 21 -18.13 4.17 15.25
C ASN A 21 -18.19 5.10 14.03
N GLY A 22 -17.77 4.63 12.86
CA GLY A 22 -17.84 5.39 11.60
C GLY A 22 -16.65 6.30 11.33
N TYR A 23 -15.52 6.13 12.02
CA TYR A 23 -14.28 6.84 11.70
C TYR A 23 -13.42 6.02 10.73
N ILE A 24 -12.70 6.70 9.82
CA ILE A 24 -11.81 6.02 8.86
C ILE A 24 -10.76 5.22 9.61
N ALA A 25 -10.68 3.91 9.39
CA ALA A 25 -9.76 3.01 10.07
C ALA A 25 -8.71 2.39 9.14
N GLY A 26 -8.88 2.53 7.82
CA GLY A 26 -7.96 1.95 6.85
C GLY A 26 -8.38 2.20 5.42
N ILE A 27 -7.65 1.56 4.51
CA ILE A 27 -7.90 1.57 3.08
C ILE A 27 -7.64 0.18 2.49
N GLN A 28 -8.35 -0.12 1.42
CA GLN A 28 -8.21 -1.34 0.67
C GLN A 28 -8.19 -1.06 -0.82
N ALA A 29 -7.54 -1.93 -1.58
CA ALA A 29 -7.70 -2.00 -3.02
C ALA A 29 -8.10 -3.42 -3.40
N GLY A 30 -9.11 -3.53 -4.27
CA GLY A 30 -9.59 -4.78 -4.84
C GLY A 30 -9.16 -4.89 -6.30
N ILE A 31 -8.69 -6.07 -6.67
CA ILE A 31 -8.34 -6.42 -8.06
C ILE A 31 -9.17 -7.63 -8.52
N PRO A 32 -9.48 -7.74 -9.82
CA PRO A 32 -10.12 -8.92 -10.38
C PRO A 32 -9.32 -10.19 -10.07
N ASN A 33 -10.00 -11.31 -9.82
CA ASN A 33 -9.35 -12.59 -9.55
C ASN A 33 -8.75 -13.27 -10.79
N ASP A 34 -8.95 -12.68 -11.97
CA ASP A 34 -8.49 -13.10 -13.28
C ASP A 34 -7.66 -12.03 -14.01
N LEU A 35 -7.13 -11.04 -13.26
CA LEU A 35 -6.35 -9.93 -13.82
C LEU A 35 -5.16 -10.47 -14.64
N LYS A 36 -5.10 -10.08 -15.91
CA LYS A 36 -4.01 -10.50 -16.81
C LYS A 36 -2.70 -9.81 -16.43
N PRO A 37 -1.54 -10.49 -16.55
CA PRO A 37 -1.33 -11.79 -17.19
C PRO A 37 -1.54 -13.04 -16.29
N GLY A 38 -2.07 -12.88 -15.07
CA GLY A 38 -2.21 -13.97 -14.09
C GLY A 38 -1.90 -13.48 -12.68
N TYR A 39 -2.41 -12.30 -12.34
CA TYR A 39 -2.14 -11.58 -11.11
C TYR A 39 -3.37 -11.59 -10.19
N PRO A 40 -3.21 -11.74 -8.85
CA PRO A 40 -1.95 -11.95 -8.14
C PRO A 40 -1.38 -13.35 -8.42
N SER A 41 -0.06 -13.45 -8.37
CA SER A 41 0.66 -14.74 -8.47
C SER A 41 0.23 -15.69 -7.34
N ALA A 42 0.54 -16.98 -7.47
CA ALA A 42 0.29 -17.94 -6.38
C ALA A 42 1.01 -17.54 -5.07
N PHE A 43 2.21 -16.98 -5.17
CA PHE A 43 2.99 -16.50 -4.04
C PHE A 43 2.29 -15.35 -3.28
N LEU A 44 1.58 -14.49 -4.02
CA LEU A 44 0.93 -13.32 -3.43
C LEU A 44 -0.49 -13.60 -2.90
N LYS A 45 -1.05 -14.78 -3.19
CA LYS A 45 -2.37 -15.20 -2.69
C LYS A 45 -2.28 -15.59 -1.22
N ASN A 46 -3.24 -15.10 -0.44
CA ASN A 46 -3.25 -15.14 1.01
C ASN A 46 -2.10 -14.35 1.68
N HIS A 47 -1.29 -13.61 0.90
CA HIS A 47 -0.11 -12.86 1.37
C HIS A 47 0.42 -11.86 0.30
N PRO A 48 0.04 -10.57 0.28
CA PRO A 48 -0.91 -9.90 1.16
C PRO A 48 -2.36 -9.99 0.65
N PHE A 49 -2.60 -10.56 -0.54
CA PHE A 49 -3.94 -10.56 -1.13
C PHE A 49 -4.86 -11.57 -0.45
N VAL A 50 -6.03 -11.12 -0.02
CA VAL A 50 -7.07 -12.00 0.53
C VAL A 50 -8.23 -12.05 -0.45
N LEU A 51 -8.65 -13.27 -0.81
CA LEU A 51 -9.85 -13.47 -1.63
C LEU A 51 -11.09 -13.17 -0.80
N ASP A 52 -12.00 -12.40 -1.38
CA ASP A 52 -13.32 -12.14 -0.82
C ASP A 52 -14.34 -11.95 -1.94
N GLY A 53 -15.31 -12.86 -2.03
CA GLY A 53 -16.17 -12.98 -3.20
C GLY A 53 -15.38 -13.28 -4.47
N ASP A 54 -15.46 -12.38 -5.45
CA ASP A 54 -14.89 -12.52 -6.79
C ASP A 54 -13.59 -11.71 -6.99
N LYS A 55 -13.03 -11.11 -5.93
CA LYS A 55 -11.87 -10.21 -5.99
C LYS A 55 -10.82 -10.56 -4.96
N TYR A 56 -9.57 -10.25 -5.28
CA TYR A 56 -8.48 -10.24 -4.32
C TYR A 56 -8.31 -8.83 -3.76
N TYR A 57 -8.03 -8.73 -2.46
CA TYR A 57 -7.87 -7.45 -1.79
C TYR A 57 -6.55 -7.34 -1.03
N ILE A 58 -5.89 -6.20 -1.15
CA ILE A 58 -4.78 -5.78 -0.28
C ILE A 58 -5.29 -4.72 0.71
N THR A 59 -4.90 -4.82 1.98
CA THR A 59 -5.48 -3.99 3.05
C THR A 59 -4.39 -3.34 3.89
N ALA A 60 -4.54 -2.03 4.12
CA ALA A 60 -3.80 -1.31 5.15
C ALA A 60 -4.76 -0.68 6.16
N TYR A 61 -4.37 -0.64 7.42
CA TYR A 61 -5.09 0.03 8.50
C TYR A 61 -4.30 1.23 9.00
N PHE A 62 -5.00 2.30 9.37
CA PHE A 62 -4.43 3.51 9.96
C PHE A 62 -4.48 3.49 11.50
N VAL A 63 -5.14 2.47 12.05
CA VAL A 63 -5.32 2.25 13.48
C VAL A 63 -5.08 0.78 13.79
N LYS A 64 -4.81 0.45 15.06
CA LYS A 64 -4.56 -0.93 15.47
C LYS A 64 -5.77 -1.82 15.12
N PRO A 65 -5.58 -2.94 14.37
CA PRO A 65 -6.67 -3.77 13.88
C PRO A 65 -7.66 -4.23 14.96
N SER A 66 -7.19 -4.52 16.18
CA SER A 66 -8.02 -4.96 17.30
C SER A 66 -9.10 -3.95 17.73
N LEU A 67 -8.94 -2.66 17.40
CA LEU A 67 -9.90 -1.61 17.75
C LEU A 67 -11.05 -1.51 16.73
N ILE A 68 -10.85 -1.96 15.50
CA ILE A 68 -11.69 -1.59 14.35
C ILE A 68 -13.12 -2.12 14.48
N CYS A 69 -13.28 -3.41 14.80
CA CYS A 69 -14.59 -4.05 14.97
C CYS A 69 -15.07 -4.14 16.42
N GLY A 70 -14.20 -3.79 17.38
CA GLY A 70 -14.54 -3.79 18.81
C GLY A 70 -15.21 -2.47 19.20
N ASP A 71 -14.59 -1.77 20.14
CA ASP A 71 -15.10 -0.49 20.65
C ASP A 71 -15.06 0.64 19.61
N GLY A 72 -14.24 0.51 18.56
CA GLY A 72 -13.95 1.59 17.62
C GLY A 72 -13.18 2.73 18.29
N ARG A 73 -12.89 3.80 17.54
CA ARG A 73 -12.34 5.03 18.11
C ARG A 73 -13.45 5.92 18.65
N SER A 74 -13.16 6.63 19.75
CA SER A 74 -14.02 7.70 20.24
C SER A 74 -13.87 8.99 19.41
N ALA A 75 -14.77 9.94 19.60
CA ALA A 75 -14.65 11.28 19.00
C ALA A 75 -13.38 12.01 19.47
N ASN A 76 -12.93 11.78 20.71
CA ASN A 76 -11.71 12.37 21.25
C ASN A 76 -10.46 11.73 20.62
N ASP A 77 -10.47 10.41 20.40
CA ASP A 77 -9.39 9.72 19.69
C ASP A 77 -9.27 10.26 18.26
N TYR A 78 -10.38 10.38 17.54
CA TYR A 78 -10.39 10.93 16.19
C TYR A 78 -9.91 12.40 16.14
N SER A 79 -10.37 13.24 17.07
CA SER A 79 -9.96 14.64 17.15
C SER A 79 -8.45 14.80 17.39
N SER A 80 -7.85 13.92 18.20
CA SER A 80 -6.43 13.99 18.53
C SER A 80 -5.50 13.29 17.52
N GLN A 81 -5.98 12.23 16.85
CA GLN A 81 -5.18 11.37 15.98
C GLN A 81 -5.47 11.59 14.49
N GLY A 82 -6.53 12.33 14.14
CA GLY A 82 -7.01 12.44 12.77
C GLY A 82 -7.40 11.08 12.19
N THR A 83 -6.97 10.80 10.96
CA THR A 83 -7.25 9.53 10.27
C THR A 83 -6.67 8.32 11.00
N GLY A 84 -5.54 8.47 11.69
CA GLY A 84 -4.90 7.39 12.46
C GLY A 84 -3.47 7.73 12.87
N THR A 85 -2.85 6.87 13.67
CA THR A 85 -1.50 7.09 14.24
C THR A 85 -0.39 6.29 13.57
N ASP A 86 -0.73 5.15 12.99
CA ASP A 86 0.25 4.19 12.46
C ASP A 86 -0.28 3.53 11.19
N LEU A 87 0.62 2.96 10.39
CA LEU A 87 0.25 2.17 9.22
C LEU A 87 0.45 0.68 9.54
N TYR A 88 -0.59 -0.13 9.36
CA TYR A 88 -0.54 -1.58 9.51
C TYR A 88 -0.88 -2.25 8.19
N LEU A 89 -0.02 -3.15 7.72
CA LEU A 89 -0.27 -3.94 6.52
C LEU A 89 -0.84 -5.31 6.87
N GLN A 90 -2.02 -5.63 6.34
CA GLN A 90 -2.54 -6.98 6.42
C GLN A 90 -1.76 -7.88 5.44
N ASN A 91 -0.86 -8.70 5.99
CA ASN A 91 0.00 -9.58 5.20
C ASN A 91 -0.40 -11.07 5.29
N SER A 92 -1.62 -11.36 5.73
CA SER A 92 -2.17 -12.72 5.78
C SER A 92 -3.69 -12.71 5.74
N THR A 93 -4.31 -13.89 5.73
CA THR A 93 -5.77 -14.03 5.92
C THR A 93 -6.24 -13.60 7.30
N ASN A 94 -5.36 -13.55 8.30
CA ASN A 94 -5.66 -13.03 9.64
C ASN A 94 -5.38 -11.52 9.72
N PRO A 95 -6.42 -10.65 9.77
CA PRO A 95 -6.23 -9.20 9.85
C PRO A 95 -5.65 -8.73 11.18
N LEU A 96 -5.76 -9.50 12.26
CA LEU A 96 -5.18 -9.15 13.57
C LEU A 96 -3.66 -9.36 13.61
N ALA A 97 -3.11 -10.13 12.67
CA ALA A 97 -1.68 -10.33 12.50
C ALA A 97 -1.05 -9.29 11.55
N ALA A 98 -1.71 -8.15 11.32
CA ALA A 98 -1.17 -7.10 10.47
C ALA A 98 0.15 -6.56 11.04
N THR A 99 1.11 -6.31 10.15
CA THR A 99 2.44 -5.83 10.52
C THR A 99 2.44 -4.31 10.55
N MET A 100 2.89 -3.72 11.66
CA MET A 100 3.09 -2.27 11.74
C MET A 100 4.29 -1.87 10.88
N ILE A 101 4.10 -0.87 10.04
CA ILE A 101 5.14 -0.23 9.26
C ILE A 101 5.85 0.81 10.15
N PRO A 102 7.19 0.84 10.19
CA PRO A 102 7.92 1.81 11.00
C PRO A 102 7.55 3.25 10.63
N HIS A 103 7.12 4.06 11.59
CA HIS A 103 6.81 5.46 11.29
C HIS A 103 8.07 6.28 10.99
N GLN A 104 9.20 5.96 11.62
CA GLN A 104 10.48 6.62 11.42
C GLN A 104 11.39 5.84 10.48
N GLU A 105 11.95 6.50 9.47
CA GLU A 105 12.86 5.92 8.46
C GLU A 105 14.08 5.28 9.13
N SER A 106 14.56 5.86 10.22
CA SER A 106 15.69 5.33 11.01
C SER A 106 15.45 3.91 11.56
N SER A 107 14.20 3.45 11.61
CA SER A 107 13.82 2.11 12.06
C SER A 107 13.62 1.11 10.91
N ILE A 108 13.68 1.54 9.65
CA ILE A 108 13.49 0.67 8.48
C ILE A 108 14.62 -0.34 8.31
N ASN A 109 15.85 -0.02 8.75
CA ASN A 109 17.00 -0.93 8.65
C ASN A 109 16.85 -2.26 9.42
N LYS A 110 15.80 -2.41 10.23
CA LYS A 110 15.44 -3.64 10.96
C LYS A 110 14.33 -4.45 10.26
N THR A 111 14.03 -4.13 9.01
CA THR A 111 12.94 -4.72 8.22
C THR A 111 13.45 -5.14 6.84
N ASP A 112 12.63 -5.86 6.07
CA ASP A 112 12.97 -6.24 4.70
C ASP A 112 12.68 -5.12 3.67
N TRP A 113 12.28 -3.92 4.11
CA TRP A 113 12.05 -2.80 3.20
C TRP A 113 13.40 -2.29 2.66
N VAL A 114 13.60 -2.44 1.35
CA VAL A 114 14.80 -2.03 0.64
C VAL A 114 14.65 -0.59 0.18
N LYS A 115 15.66 0.24 0.48
CA LYS A 115 15.70 1.64 0.04
C LYS A 115 15.83 1.69 -1.48
N GLY A 116 14.85 2.28 -2.15
CA GLY A 116 14.92 2.62 -3.56
C GLY A 116 15.47 4.02 -3.76
N LYS A 117 14.88 4.78 -4.68
CA LYS A 117 15.31 6.14 -5.00
C LYS A 117 14.39 7.19 -4.40
N CYS A 118 14.93 8.39 -4.29
CA CYS A 118 14.11 9.56 -3.99
C CYS A 118 13.60 10.20 -5.28
N PHE A 119 12.29 10.47 -5.31
CA PHE A 119 11.65 11.19 -6.39
C PHE A 119 11.12 12.54 -5.85
N ALA A 120 11.47 13.63 -6.53
CA ALA A 120 11.05 14.97 -6.12
C ALA A 120 9.52 15.07 -6.10
N ALA A 121 8.96 15.71 -5.07
CA ALA A 121 7.51 15.76 -4.82
C ALA A 121 6.85 14.40 -4.47
N MET A 122 7.63 13.37 -4.11
CA MET A 122 7.13 12.09 -3.59
C MET A 122 7.89 11.62 -2.34
N GLY A 123 9.22 11.81 -2.31
CA GLY A 123 10.10 11.36 -1.23
C GLY A 123 10.87 10.08 -1.58
N VAL A 124 11.47 9.49 -0.55
CA VAL A 124 12.29 8.27 -0.64
C VAL A 124 11.37 7.06 -0.72
N HIS A 125 11.46 6.32 -1.82
CA HIS A 125 10.72 5.08 -2.00
C HIS A 125 11.41 3.92 -1.30
N TYR A 126 10.62 3.07 -0.68
CA TYR A 126 11.06 1.78 -0.15
C TYR A 126 10.20 0.66 -0.70
N TRP A 127 10.84 -0.45 -1.08
CA TRP A 127 10.21 -1.59 -1.73
C TRP A 127 10.51 -2.86 -0.96
N TYR A 128 9.49 -3.68 -0.70
CA TYR A 128 9.64 -4.84 0.18
C TYR A 128 10.49 -5.94 -0.49
N ASN A 129 11.54 -6.38 0.21
CA ASN A 129 12.42 -7.49 -0.14
C ASN A 129 12.87 -7.53 -1.62
N THR A 130 13.17 -6.36 -2.19
CA THR A 130 13.49 -6.21 -3.62
C THR A 130 14.92 -6.64 -3.91
N ARG A 131 15.11 -7.47 -4.95
CA ARG A 131 16.41 -7.98 -5.40
C ARG A 131 16.49 -7.93 -6.92
N LEU A 132 17.69 -7.77 -7.48
CA LEU A 132 17.89 -7.66 -8.93
C LEU A 132 17.39 -8.91 -9.70
N ASP A 133 17.57 -10.08 -9.11
CA ASP A 133 17.32 -11.41 -9.68
C ASP A 133 16.05 -12.09 -9.13
N MET A 134 15.16 -11.34 -8.46
CA MET A 134 13.90 -11.91 -7.95
C MET A 134 12.94 -12.30 -9.08
N PRO A 135 12.15 -13.37 -8.91
CA PRO A 135 11.04 -13.68 -9.80
C PRO A 135 9.91 -12.65 -9.65
N CYS A 136 9.20 -12.35 -10.74
CA CYS A 136 8.13 -11.33 -10.73
C CYS A 136 6.91 -11.78 -9.93
N GLU A 137 6.74 -13.08 -9.77
CA GLU A 137 5.74 -13.69 -8.92
C GLU A 137 5.90 -13.28 -7.45
N GLU A 138 7.11 -12.92 -7.01
CA GLU A 138 7.40 -12.46 -5.65
C GLU A 138 7.32 -10.94 -5.49
N PHE A 139 7.14 -10.16 -6.57
CA PHE A 139 7.14 -8.71 -6.48
C PHE A 139 5.99 -8.19 -5.60
N PHE A 140 6.35 -7.71 -4.42
CA PHE A 140 5.41 -7.33 -3.39
C PHE A 140 4.70 -6.01 -3.76
N PRO A 141 3.36 -5.95 -3.70
CA PRO A 141 2.59 -4.89 -4.35
C PRO A 141 2.39 -3.65 -3.49
N MET A 142 3.40 -3.26 -2.74
CA MET A 142 3.36 -2.08 -1.88
C MET A 142 4.73 -1.41 -1.86
N PHE A 143 4.72 -0.08 -1.87
CA PHE A 143 5.88 0.75 -1.59
C PHE A 143 5.58 1.75 -0.47
N LEU A 144 6.61 2.15 0.26
CA LEU A 144 6.53 3.20 1.29
C LEU A 144 7.19 4.47 0.79
N LEU A 145 6.73 5.62 1.29
CA LEU A 145 7.29 6.93 0.99
C LEU A 145 7.66 7.64 2.29
N TYR A 146 8.96 7.84 2.48
CA TYR A 146 9.50 8.63 3.57
C TYR A 146 9.93 10.01 3.08
N ASN A 147 9.72 11.01 3.92
CA ASN A 147 10.15 12.38 3.69
C ASN A 147 10.52 13.04 5.01
N GLY A 148 11.68 13.71 5.05
CA GLY A 148 12.24 14.23 6.30
C GLY A 148 12.43 13.15 7.38
N GLY A 149 12.69 11.90 6.99
CA GLY A 149 12.84 10.77 7.90
C GLY A 149 11.52 10.18 8.44
N VAL A 150 10.35 10.66 8.00
CA VAL A 150 9.03 10.22 8.50
C VAL A 150 8.18 9.62 7.39
N LEU A 151 7.45 8.56 7.70
CA LEU A 151 6.48 7.93 6.79
C LEU A 151 5.34 8.92 6.51
N ASN A 152 5.25 9.40 5.27
CA ASN A 152 4.26 10.40 4.84
C ASN A 152 3.21 9.83 3.88
N ALA A 153 3.57 8.77 3.16
CA ALA A 153 2.68 8.10 2.22
C ALA A 153 3.11 6.65 1.99
N PHE A 154 2.27 5.92 1.28
CA PHE A 154 2.57 4.60 0.74
C PHE A 154 1.78 4.46 -0.55
N GLY A 155 1.97 3.35 -1.25
CA GLY A 155 1.13 3.07 -2.40
C GLY A 155 1.11 1.61 -2.79
N TRP A 156 0.20 1.32 -3.70
CA TRP A 156 0.06 0.01 -4.31
C TRP A 156 0.77 -0.03 -5.65
N ALA A 157 1.36 -1.17 -5.99
CA ALA A 157 2.00 -1.40 -7.28
C ALA A 157 1.60 -2.79 -7.82
N PHE A 158 0.55 -2.83 -8.63
CA PHE A 158 0.00 -4.06 -9.16
C PHE A 158 0.60 -4.40 -10.53
N GLN A 159 0.96 -5.66 -10.73
CA GLN A 159 1.41 -6.17 -12.03
C GLN A 159 0.21 -6.56 -12.88
N GLY A 160 -0.40 -5.58 -13.52
CA GLY A 160 -1.59 -5.74 -14.35
C GLY A 160 -2.17 -4.39 -14.73
N ASP A 161 -3.02 -4.38 -15.75
CA ASP A 161 -3.70 -3.19 -16.26
C ASP A 161 -5.06 -3.01 -15.58
N LEU A 162 -5.15 -2.06 -14.65
CA LEU A 162 -6.38 -1.69 -13.95
C LEU A 162 -7.00 -0.47 -14.60
N THR A 163 -8.29 -0.52 -14.91
CA THR A 163 -8.98 0.51 -15.70
C THR A 163 -9.50 1.71 -14.88
N SER A 164 -9.25 1.74 -13.58
CA SER A 164 -9.75 2.83 -12.74
C SER A 164 -9.05 4.15 -13.08
N PRO A 165 -9.77 5.28 -13.14
CA PRO A 165 -9.14 6.60 -13.31
C PRO A 165 -8.30 7.04 -12.09
N ARG A 166 -8.31 6.27 -11.00
CA ARG A 166 -7.52 6.55 -9.78
C ARG A 166 -6.13 5.94 -9.84
N VAL A 167 -5.89 4.98 -10.73
CA VAL A 167 -4.57 4.35 -10.87
C VAL A 167 -3.74 5.04 -11.95
N GLU A 168 -2.44 5.04 -11.74
CA GLU A 168 -1.44 5.53 -12.67
C GLU A 168 -0.80 4.35 -13.38
N HIS A 169 -0.36 4.55 -14.62
CA HIS A 169 0.38 3.56 -15.40
C HIS A 169 1.76 4.10 -15.74
N PRO A 170 2.74 4.01 -14.81
CA PRO A 170 4.06 4.55 -15.05
C PRO A 170 4.73 3.87 -16.26
N PRO A 171 5.25 4.65 -17.21
CA PRO A 171 6.06 4.10 -18.30
C PRO A 171 7.25 3.27 -17.79
N GLN A 172 7.57 2.18 -18.48
CA GLN A 172 8.66 1.28 -18.10
C GLN A 172 10.01 2.00 -17.89
N ASN A 173 10.29 3.05 -18.69
CA ASN A 173 11.52 3.82 -18.60
C ASN A 173 11.63 4.72 -17.36
N VAL A 174 10.55 4.93 -16.59
CA VAL A 174 10.59 5.73 -15.35
C VAL A 174 10.66 4.87 -14.08
N ILE A 175 10.46 3.55 -14.16
CA ILE A 175 10.52 2.64 -13.00
C ILE A 175 11.87 2.76 -12.27
N SER A 176 12.96 2.89 -13.02
CA SER A 176 14.31 3.06 -12.48
C SER A 176 14.55 4.37 -11.73
N GLN A 177 13.58 5.30 -11.73
CA GLN A 177 13.62 6.53 -10.94
C GLN A 177 13.06 6.32 -9.52
N PHE A 178 12.37 5.21 -9.25
CA PHE A 178 11.76 4.90 -7.96
C PHE A 178 12.45 3.74 -7.22
N MET A 179 13.15 2.86 -7.93
CA MET A 179 13.70 1.62 -7.38
C MET A 179 15.23 1.56 -7.48
N ASP A 180 15.87 0.92 -6.50
CA ASP A 180 17.28 0.54 -6.50
C ASP A 180 17.47 -0.67 -5.55
N PRO A 181 17.86 -1.87 -6.04
CA PRO A 181 17.94 -2.25 -7.44
C PRO A 181 16.54 -2.29 -8.09
N VAL A 182 16.49 -2.19 -9.42
CA VAL A 182 15.28 -2.49 -10.20
C VAL A 182 15.25 -4.00 -10.48
N PRO A 183 14.26 -4.77 -10.02
CA PRO A 183 14.14 -6.19 -10.39
C PRO A 183 14.13 -6.38 -11.90
N SER A 184 14.98 -7.27 -12.40
CA SER A 184 15.13 -7.52 -13.84
C SER A 184 13.84 -8.01 -14.48
N CYS A 185 12.98 -8.64 -13.69
CA CYS A 185 11.70 -9.16 -14.16
C CYS A 185 10.71 -8.03 -14.52
N LEU A 186 10.79 -6.84 -13.88
CA LEU A 186 9.84 -5.74 -14.10
C LEU A 186 9.90 -5.18 -15.52
N TYR A 187 11.07 -5.26 -16.17
CA TYR A 187 11.24 -4.90 -17.59
C TYR A 187 10.38 -5.74 -18.54
N LYS A 188 9.86 -6.88 -18.07
CA LYS A 188 9.01 -7.81 -18.84
C LYS A 188 7.63 -8.01 -18.22
N ALA A 189 7.32 -7.34 -17.09
CA ALA A 189 6.08 -7.55 -16.34
C ALA A 189 4.82 -6.98 -17.02
N GLY A 190 4.98 -6.21 -18.10
CA GLY A 190 3.88 -5.54 -18.79
C GLY A 190 3.50 -4.23 -18.09
N THR A 191 2.21 -3.94 -18.02
CA THR A 191 1.69 -2.73 -17.36
C THR A 191 1.78 -2.86 -15.84
N LEU A 192 2.35 -1.86 -15.18
CA LEU A 192 2.16 -1.64 -13.74
C LEU A 192 1.02 -0.66 -13.55
N SER A 193 0.14 -0.95 -12.60
CA SER A 193 -0.89 -0.01 -12.12
C SER A 193 -0.55 0.41 -10.70
N THR A 194 -0.32 1.69 -10.48
CA THR A 194 0.08 2.24 -9.19
C THR A 194 -0.98 3.16 -8.60
N LEU A 195 -1.07 3.19 -7.27
CA LEU A 195 -1.93 4.14 -6.55
C LEU A 195 -1.16 4.71 -5.37
N HIS A 196 -0.91 6.01 -5.38
CA HIS A 196 -0.31 6.75 -4.28
C HIS A 196 -1.36 7.15 -3.25
N ILE A 197 -1.08 6.92 -1.97
CA ILE A 197 -1.98 7.21 -0.84
C ILE A 197 -1.23 8.09 0.16
N TYR A 198 -1.53 9.39 0.12
CA TYR A 198 -0.95 10.38 1.01
C TYR A 198 -1.76 10.48 2.29
N VAL A 199 -1.09 10.36 3.44
CA VAL A 199 -1.71 10.42 4.77
C VAL A 199 -1.46 11.76 5.48
N ASN A 200 -0.63 12.63 4.90
CA ASN A 200 -0.35 13.99 5.37
C ASN A 200 -0.10 14.93 4.16
N GLY A 201 -0.47 16.20 4.33
CA GLY A 201 0.09 17.33 3.58
C GLY A 201 -0.31 17.46 2.10
N SER A 202 0.24 18.50 1.46
CA SER A 202 0.19 18.66 0.00
C SER A 202 1.47 18.06 -0.59
N PRO A 203 1.40 16.91 -1.29
CA PRO A 203 2.59 16.17 -1.69
C PRO A 203 3.53 16.98 -2.61
N GLN A 204 2.97 17.93 -3.35
CA GLN A 204 3.72 18.78 -4.27
C GLN A 204 4.60 19.83 -3.57
N THR A 205 4.30 20.18 -2.31
CA THR A 205 4.99 21.27 -1.58
C THR A 205 5.86 20.78 -0.43
N ASP A 206 5.59 19.58 0.08
CA ASP A 206 6.14 19.13 1.36
C ASP A 206 7.23 18.06 1.22
N LEU A 207 7.48 17.54 0.00
CA LEU A 207 8.28 16.34 -0.24
C LEU A 207 9.67 16.66 -0.86
N PHE A 208 10.69 16.76 -0.01
CA PHE A 208 12.08 17.02 -0.39
C PHE A 208 12.95 15.76 -0.21
N CYS A 209 13.90 15.57 -1.11
CA CYS A 209 14.91 14.50 -1.05
C CYS A 209 16.06 14.84 -0.10
N THR A 210 15.74 15.22 1.14
CA THR A 210 16.72 15.58 2.18
C THR A 210 16.68 14.62 3.35
#